data_AF-A0A3D4GY32-F1
#
_entry.id   AF-A0A3D4GY32-F1
#
_cell.length_a   1.000
_cell.length_b   1.000
_cell.length_c   1.000
_cell.angle_alpha   90.00
_cell.angle_beta   90.00
_cell.angle_gamma   90.00
#
_symmetry.space_group_name_H-M   'P 1'
#
loop_
_entity.id
_entity.type
_entity.pdbx_description
1 polymer ?
#
loop_
_entity_poly.entity_id
_entity_poly.type
_entity_poly.pdbx_seq_one_letter_code
_entity_poly.pdbx_strand_id
1 'polypeptide(L)'
;MKTHPRISTVNYDRDRLRNEKYPELMIQPNVRVRMRDGIELVTDIYLPAKDLGKVEDKMPALLRRTPYNKGPANNEEAMRFARHGYLVAVQDVRGRYASDGVFDAFAQEAEDGYDAIEWLATHPQCDGRVGTYGGSYEGFAQAAAETQAPPHLAATCHYFSYPHGYHSVHQGGALDVFWLSYFVMMAADGKEAAENPNVKEALLGMRYEEWLDRYPIRQGQSPLSLAPSYEKTYFDYLRHDCLDEFWMNPGLCPAEFLDHWPDVPTLWVCGWYDHYPFCHPDTLAFTRLREMGHKNQYVVFGPWTHGETDLNIGQTTFGADSVREKILPDYHVRWFDRWLKEIDDDGVFEEPVQYFVMGGGSGTVGKQGLFEHGGVWEKNGLWPPDLEAVNLHLRTGGLLSEEVASEESASTSYRSDPSDPCPSSTGVAYTVTRLSEGGTRRINTNGAWDQMEGYHLYGIDEPFLPLESRHDVLVFQTEPLAKDFKLVGHPAVELWVCSDAPDCDFVAKLVDLYQPSEDHPQGFAVGVSEGIQRAKFRNDNRRPELMDPGEVCLIRIEMRPLANLFKRGHRIRLDITSSSWPHFDINTHTGRNPSEDPERRVAHHTIFHEKNAASRLLLPGGYI
;
A
#
# COMPACT_ATOMS: atom_id res chain seq x y z
N MET A 1 -18.99 25.09 -2.76
CA MET A 1 -19.98 24.07 -3.17
C MET A 1 -19.32 22.71 -3.01
N LYS A 2 -19.83 21.85 -2.12
CA LYS A 2 -19.25 20.52 -1.89
C LYS A 2 -19.65 19.59 -3.03
N THR A 3 -18.80 19.45 -4.04
CA THR A 3 -18.97 18.46 -5.10
C THR A 3 -18.36 17.14 -4.62
N HIS A 4 -19.22 16.21 -4.19
CA HIS A 4 -18.83 14.82 -4.10
C HIS A 4 -18.39 14.35 -5.50
N PRO A 5 -17.22 13.70 -5.67
CA PRO A 5 -16.87 13.09 -6.94
C PRO A 5 -17.94 12.06 -7.28
N ARG A 6 -18.56 12.21 -8.45
CA ARG A 6 -19.52 11.23 -8.96
C ARG A 6 -18.75 9.94 -9.25
N ILE A 7 -19.05 8.88 -8.52
CA ILE A 7 -18.63 7.52 -8.87
C ILE A 7 -19.26 7.21 -10.23
N SER A 8 -18.46 7.23 -11.29
CA SER A 8 -18.90 6.80 -12.62
C SER A 8 -18.88 5.28 -12.66
N THR A 9 -20.06 4.66 -12.69
CA THR A 9 -20.17 3.22 -12.95
C THR A 9 -19.95 2.97 -14.44
N VAL A 10 -18.87 2.25 -14.76
CA VAL A 10 -18.69 1.65 -16.10
C VAL A 10 -19.58 0.41 -16.15
N ASN A 11 -20.42 0.28 -17.18
CA ASN A 11 -21.25 -0.91 -17.35
C ASN A 11 -20.37 -2.15 -17.56
N TYR A 12 -20.46 -3.11 -16.63
CA TYR A 12 -19.76 -4.39 -16.68
C TYR A 12 -20.29 -5.26 -17.83
N ASP A 13 -19.37 -5.87 -18.58
CA ASP A 13 -19.70 -6.88 -19.58
C ASP A 13 -19.96 -8.22 -18.87
N ARG A 14 -21.22 -8.50 -18.54
CA ARG A 14 -21.63 -9.72 -17.83
C ARG A 14 -21.36 -11.00 -18.63
N ASP A 15 -21.18 -10.90 -19.96
CA ASP A 15 -20.94 -12.05 -20.82
C ASP A 15 -19.51 -12.63 -20.65
N ARG A 16 -18.61 -11.92 -19.94
CA ARG A 16 -17.23 -12.36 -19.63
C ARG A 16 -17.09 -13.08 -18.28
N LEU A 17 -18.14 -13.05 -17.46
CA LEU A 17 -18.13 -13.74 -16.16
C LEU A 17 -18.21 -15.25 -16.39
N ARG A 18 -17.58 -16.03 -15.53
CA ARG A 18 -17.73 -17.48 -15.53
C ARG A 18 -19.15 -17.83 -15.12
N ASN A 19 -19.70 -18.85 -15.76
CA ASN A 19 -21.02 -19.36 -15.41
C ASN A 19 -20.99 -19.98 -14.00
N GLU A 20 -21.94 -19.57 -13.17
CA GLU A 20 -22.21 -20.20 -11.89
C GLU A 20 -22.74 -21.63 -12.12
N LYS A 21 -22.16 -22.62 -11.43
CA LYS A 21 -22.56 -24.04 -11.55
C LYS A 21 -23.73 -24.38 -10.61
N TYR A 22 -23.79 -23.69 -9.48
CA TYR A 22 -24.77 -23.93 -8.43
C TYR A 22 -25.45 -22.60 -8.06
N PRO A 23 -26.69 -22.34 -8.50
CA PRO A 23 -27.38 -21.10 -8.16
C PRO A 23 -27.81 -21.03 -6.68
N GLU A 24 -27.98 -22.19 -6.04
CA GLU A 24 -28.38 -22.34 -4.65
C GLU A 24 -27.18 -22.61 -3.75
N LEU A 25 -27.23 -22.12 -2.51
CA LEU A 25 -26.20 -22.30 -1.51
C LEU A 25 -26.81 -22.80 -0.19
N MET A 26 -26.05 -23.62 0.53
CA MET A 26 -26.30 -23.93 1.93
C MET A 26 -25.30 -23.17 2.79
N ILE A 27 -25.78 -22.46 3.81
CA ILE A 27 -24.95 -21.67 4.72
C ILE A 27 -25.05 -22.28 6.12
N GLN A 28 -23.90 -22.55 6.73
CA GLN A 28 -23.77 -22.97 8.13
C GLN A 28 -23.13 -21.82 8.91
N PRO A 29 -23.94 -20.98 9.57
CA PRO A 29 -23.42 -19.83 10.30
C PRO A 29 -22.84 -20.25 11.66
N ASN A 30 -21.84 -19.49 12.11
CA ASN A 30 -21.30 -19.52 13.46
C ASN A 30 -20.80 -20.89 13.94
N VAL A 31 -20.15 -21.64 13.05
CA VAL A 31 -19.43 -22.86 13.42
C VAL A 31 -18.22 -22.47 14.28
N ARG A 32 -18.13 -23.02 15.50
CA ARG A 32 -17.02 -22.79 16.42
C ARG A 32 -15.86 -23.73 16.08
N VAL A 33 -14.70 -23.15 15.79
CA VAL A 33 -13.47 -23.86 15.43
C VAL A 33 -12.46 -23.67 16.56
N ARG A 34 -12.10 -24.76 17.21
CA ARG A 34 -11.16 -24.75 18.33
C ARG A 34 -9.72 -24.73 17.82
N MET A 35 -8.96 -23.69 18.18
CA MET A 35 -7.53 -23.56 17.91
C MET A 35 -6.71 -24.44 18.87
N ARG A 36 -5.41 -24.58 18.61
CA ARG A 36 -4.48 -25.40 19.40
C ARG A 36 -4.38 -25.01 20.87
N ASP A 37 -4.60 -23.73 21.18
CA ASP A 37 -4.58 -23.17 22.53
C ASP A 37 -5.95 -23.26 23.24
N GLY A 38 -6.96 -23.76 22.55
CA GLY A 38 -8.31 -23.95 23.07
C GLY A 38 -9.25 -22.76 22.90
N ILE A 39 -8.79 -21.64 22.34
CA ILE A 39 -9.68 -20.55 21.93
C ILE A 39 -10.53 -20.99 20.74
N GLU A 40 -11.79 -20.54 20.70
CA GLU A 40 -12.69 -20.83 19.60
C GLU A 40 -12.87 -19.62 18.71
N LEU A 41 -12.56 -19.80 17.43
CA LEU A 41 -12.83 -18.83 16.37
C LEU A 41 -14.12 -19.21 15.66
N VAL A 42 -14.91 -18.21 15.30
CA VAL A 42 -16.24 -18.41 14.72
C VAL A 42 -16.17 -18.27 13.20
N THR A 43 -16.69 -19.29 12.51
CA THR A 43 -16.58 -19.45 11.06
C THR A 43 -17.96 -19.66 10.44
N ASP A 44 -18.24 -18.99 9.32
CA ASP A 44 -19.38 -19.29 8.46
C ASP A 44 -18.93 -20.17 7.30
N ILE A 45 -19.65 -21.26 7.03
CA ILE A 45 -19.37 -22.18 5.92
C ILE A 45 -20.43 -22.02 4.84
N TYR A 46 -19.98 -21.80 3.60
CA TYR A 46 -20.79 -21.71 2.40
C TYR A 46 -20.54 -22.95 1.54
N LEU A 47 -21.61 -23.66 1.22
CA LEU A 47 -21.58 -24.90 0.45
C LEU A 47 -22.45 -24.77 -0.80
N PRO A 48 -22.03 -25.34 -1.95
CA PRO A 48 -22.89 -25.45 -3.10
C PRO A 48 -24.10 -26.35 -2.80
N ALA A 49 -25.27 -25.96 -3.29
CA ALA A 49 -26.50 -26.73 -3.18
C ALA A 49 -27.15 -26.94 -4.56
N LYS A 50 -27.93 -28.01 -4.67
CA LYS A 50 -28.73 -28.32 -5.85
C LYS A 50 -30.05 -28.96 -5.42
N ASP A 51 -31.15 -28.51 -6.01
CA ASP A 51 -32.50 -29.00 -5.71
C ASP A 51 -32.83 -28.90 -4.20
N LEU A 52 -32.38 -27.80 -3.56
CA LEU A 52 -32.44 -27.56 -2.11
C LEU A 52 -31.66 -28.56 -1.23
N GLY A 53 -30.89 -29.45 -1.85
CA GLY A 53 -30.03 -30.45 -1.21
C GLY A 53 -28.55 -30.07 -1.27
N LYS A 54 -27.78 -30.63 -0.33
CA LYS A 54 -26.33 -30.52 -0.29
C LYS A 54 -25.71 -31.34 -1.44
N VAL A 55 -24.67 -30.80 -2.09
CA VAL A 55 -23.88 -31.56 -3.06
C VAL A 55 -22.91 -32.48 -2.29
N GLU A 56 -23.01 -33.80 -2.46
CA GLU A 56 -22.20 -34.77 -1.71
C GLU A 56 -20.77 -34.96 -2.26
N ASP A 57 -20.49 -34.47 -3.47
CA ASP A 57 -19.15 -34.55 -4.05
C ASP A 57 -18.14 -33.77 -3.19
N LYS A 58 -16.92 -34.33 -3.08
CA LYS A 58 -15.79 -33.61 -2.51
C LYS A 58 -15.31 -32.52 -3.48
N MET A 59 -14.86 -31.41 -2.93
CA MET A 59 -14.44 -30.22 -3.68
C MET A 59 -13.29 -29.52 -2.95
N PRO A 60 -12.50 -28.69 -3.65
CA PRO A 60 -11.53 -27.84 -3.00
C PRO A 60 -12.23 -26.83 -2.09
N ALA A 61 -11.54 -26.47 -1.01
CA ALA A 61 -12.01 -25.48 -0.05
C ALA A 61 -11.27 -24.14 -0.21
N LEU A 62 -11.92 -23.04 0.14
CA LEU A 62 -11.33 -21.71 0.22
C LEU A 62 -11.54 -21.12 1.61
N LEU A 63 -10.51 -20.48 2.15
CA LEU A 63 -10.54 -19.84 3.46
C LEU A 63 -10.26 -18.34 3.33
N ARG A 64 -11.10 -17.53 3.96
CA ARG A 64 -10.85 -16.11 4.23
C ARG A 64 -10.94 -15.85 5.73
N ARG A 65 -9.87 -15.32 6.32
CA ARG A 65 -9.81 -14.91 7.73
C ARG A 65 -9.84 -13.39 7.80
N THR A 66 -10.81 -12.82 8.51
CA THR A 66 -11.12 -11.38 8.44
C THR A 66 -11.27 -10.72 9.83
N PRO A 67 -10.73 -9.51 10.03
CA PRO A 67 -11.01 -8.69 11.20
C PRO A 67 -12.19 -7.72 10.98
N TYR A 68 -12.91 -7.84 9.86
CA TYR A 68 -13.90 -6.87 9.35
C TYR A 68 -15.35 -7.36 9.37
N ASN A 69 -15.68 -8.33 10.24
CA ASN A 69 -16.98 -8.98 10.39
C ASN A 69 -17.28 -9.90 9.22
N LYS A 70 -17.29 -11.20 9.48
CA LYS A 70 -17.71 -12.23 8.52
C LYS A 70 -19.22 -12.23 8.21
N GLY A 71 -20.02 -11.28 8.71
CA GLY A 71 -21.46 -11.24 8.48
C GLY A 71 -21.86 -11.27 6.99
N PRO A 72 -23.10 -11.68 6.66
CA PRO A 72 -23.51 -12.00 5.28
C PRO A 72 -23.40 -10.83 4.30
N ALA A 73 -23.47 -9.57 4.78
CA ALA A 73 -23.29 -8.38 3.96
C ALA A 73 -21.88 -8.25 3.35
N ASN A 74 -20.89 -8.96 3.89
CA ASN A 74 -19.48 -8.87 3.47
C ASN A 74 -19.00 -10.12 2.70
N ASN A 75 -19.90 -11.03 2.34
CA ASN A 75 -19.55 -12.37 1.85
C ASN A 75 -20.01 -12.66 0.41
N GLU A 76 -20.24 -11.63 -0.41
CA GLU A 76 -20.58 -11.80 -1.84
C GLU A 76 -19.54 -12.64 -2.59
N GLU A 77 -18.26 -12.38 -2.37
CA GLU A 77 -17.16 -13.14 -2.97
C GLU A 77 -17.15 -14.62 -2.50
N ALA A 78 -17.38 -14.87 -1.20
CA ALA A 78 -17.47 -16.23 -0.66
C ALA A 78 -18.66 -16.99 -1.27
N MET A 79 -19.82 -16.34 -1.39
CA MET A 79 -21.00 -16.90 -2.04
C MET A 79 -20.70 -17.20 -3.52
N ARG A 80 -20.02 -16.28 -4.21
CA ARG A 80 -19.62 -16.47 -5.60
C ARG A 80 -18.76 -17.73 -5.77
N PHE A 81 -17.68 -17.87 -4.99
CA PHE A 81 -16.88 -19.08 -5.01
C PHE A 81 -17.71 -20.34 -4.73
N ALA A 82 -18.60 -20.32 -3.75
CA ALA A 82 -19.47 -21.45 -3.47
C ALA A 82 -20.36 -21.80 -4.68
N ARG A 83 -20.88 -20.81 -5.41
CA ARG A 83 -21.64 -21.05 -6.66
C ARG A 83 -20.79 -21.61 -7.81
N HIS A 84 -19.48 -21.41 -7.77
CA HIS A 84 -18.52 -22.05 -8.67
C HIS A 84 -18.08 -23.45 -8.20
N GLY A 85 -18.64 -23.98 -7.11
CA GLY A 85 -18.35 -25.33 -6.64
C GLY A 85 -17.14 -25.43 -5.73
N TYR A 86 -16.95 -24.43 -4.86
CA TYR A 86 -16.01 -24.47 -3.75
C TYR A 86 -16.76 -24.66 -2.42
N LEU A 87 -16.12 -25.31 -1.46
CA LEU A 87 -16.47 -25.16 -0.06
C LEU A 87 -15.80 -23.88 0.43
N VAL A 88 -16.52 -22.92 1.02
CA VAL A 88 -15.90 -21.66 1.44
C VAL A 88 -16.11 -21.42 2.93
N ALA A 89 -15.05 -21.14 3.65
CA ALA A 89 -15.06 -20.75 5.06
C ALA A 89 -14.66 -19.29 5.20
N VAL A 90 -15.48 -18.51 5.91
CA VAL A 90 -15.16 -17.13 6.31
C VAL A 90 -15.10 -17.07 7.83
N GLN A 91 -13.95 -16.73 8.39
CA GLN A 91 -13.69 -16.77 9.82
C GLN A 91 -13.41 -15.37 10.38
N ASP A 92 -14.05 -15.02 11.49
CA ASP A 92 -13.64 -13.84 12.28
C ASP A 92 -12.32 -14.16 12.97
N VAL A 93 -11.30 -13.33 12.82
CA VAL A 93 -10.01 -13.56 13.49
C VAL A 93 -10.13 -13.43 15.01
N ARG A 94 -9.14 -13.94 15.74
CA ARG A 94 -9.10 -13.93 17.19
C ARG A 94 -9.35 -12.55 17.78
N GLY A 95 -10.22 -12.50 18.79
CA GLY A 95 -10.61 -11.26 19.45
C GLY A 95 -11.55 -10.34 18.66
N ARG A 96 -12.02 -10.74 17.48
CA ARG A 96 -12.94 -9.95 16.65
C ARG A 96 -14.35 -10.55 16.63
N TYR A 97 -15.35 -9.68 16.73
CA TYR A 97 -16.77 -10.02 16.64
C TYR A 97 -17.15 -11.26 17.47
N ALA A 98 -17.57 -12.35 16.81
CA ALA A 98 -18.04 -13.55 17.48
C ALA A 98 -16.91 -14.44 18.00
N SER A 99 -15.67 -14.24 17.54
CA SER A 99 -14.51 -15.03 17.94
C SER A 99 -14.00 -14.69 19.33
N ASP A 100 -13.61 -15.71 20.08
CA ASP A 100 -13.06 -15.59 21.43
C ASP A 100 -11.62 -15.04 21.40
N GLY A 101 -11.01 -14.79 22.56
CA GLY A 101 -9.65 -14.25 22.69
C GLY A 101 -9.54 -12.72 22.64
N VAL A 102 -8.30 -12.23 22.51
CA VAL A 102 -7.91 -10.81 22.46
C VAL A 102 -7.36 -10.52 21.07
N PHE A 103 -7.67 -9.36 20.50
CA PHE A 103 -7.17 -8.98 19.18
C PHE A 103 -5.78 -8.34 19.32
N ASP A 104 -4.76 -9.03 18.81
CA ASP A 104 -3.43 -8.48 18.61
C ASP A 104 -3.16 -8.44 17.10
N ALA A 105 -3.17 -7.24 16.51
CA ALA A 105 -3.21 -7.08 15.06
C ALA A 105 -2.02 -7.80 14.40
N PHE A 106 -2.28 -8.72 13.47
CA PHE A 106 -1.30 -9.53 12.73
C PHE A 106 -0.51 -10.57 13.55
N ALA A 107 -0.03 -10.21 14.75
CA ALA A 107 0.89 -11.03 15.56
C ALA A 107 0.40 -12.46 15.87
N GLN A 108 -0.91 -12.66 15.93
CA GLN A 108 -1.59 -13.92 16.28
C GLN A 108 -1.98 -14.77 15.06
N GLU A 109 -1.77 -14.28 13.84
CA GLU A 109 -2.43 -14.83 12.66
C GLU A 109 -1.74 -16.09 12.09
N ALA A 110 -0.48 -16.34 12.44
CA ALA A 110 0.30 -17.45 11.91
C ALA A 110 -0.27 -18.80 12.36
N GLU A 111 -0.31 -19.07 13.66
CA GLU A 111 -0.79 -20.34 14.21
C GLU A 111 -2.31 -20.53 14.01
N ASP A 112 -3.10 -19.48 14.18
CA ASP A 112 -4.54 -19.55 13.96
C ASP A 112 -4.87 -19.80 12.47
N GLY A 113 -4.07 -19.24 11.57
CA GLY A 113 -4.17 -19.49 10.14
C GLY A 113 -3.89 -20.94 9.78
N TYR A 114 -2.81 -21.51 10.32
CA TYR A 114 -2.51 -22.93 10.19
C TYR A 114 -3.66 -23.80 10.70
N ASP A 115 -4.13 -23.55 11.92
CA ASP A 115 -5.18 -24.36 12.56
C ASP A 115 -6.49 -24.29 11.77
N ALA A 116 -6.84 -23.12 11.23
CA ALA A 116 -8.03 -22.94 10.39
C ALA A 116 -7.93 -23.68 9.05
N ILE A 117 -6.77 -23.65 8.38
CA ILE A 117 -6.53 -24.39 7.13
C ILE A 117 -6.65 -25.89 7.37
N GLU A 118 -5.96 -26.40 8.38
CA GLU A 118 -5.95 -27.83 8.70
C GLU A 118 -7.33 -28.32 9.15
N TRP A 119 -8.05 -27.53 9.95
CA TRP A 119 -9.43 -27.83 10.31
C TRP A 119 -10.33 -27.92 9.07
N LEU A 120 -10.23 -26.96 8.15
CA LEU A 120 -11.06 -26.91 6.95
C LEU A 120 -10.83 -28.12 6.05
N ALA A 121 -9.58 -28.57 5.93
CA ALA A 121 -9.20 -29.76 5.17
C ALA A 121 -9.85 -31.05 5.70
N THR A 122 -10.20 -31.10 6.99
CA THR A 122 -10.91 -32.26 7.57
C THR A 122 -12.41 -32.29 7.30
N HIS A 123 -12.98 -31.22 6.73
CA HIS A 123 -14.41 -31.17 6.45
C HIS A 123 -14.81 -32.31 5.48
N PRO A 124 -15.92 -33.05 5.69
CA PRO A 124 -16.23 -34.24 4.89
C PRO A 124 -16.37 -34.03 3.37
N GLN A 125 -16.67 -32.81 2.95
CA GLN A 125 -16.75 -32.39 1.54
C GLN A 125 -15.48 -31.71 1.01
N CYS A 126 -14.47 -31.49 1.86
CA CYS A 126 -13.18 -31.04 1.35
C CYS A 126 -12.47 -32.24 0.70
N ASP A 127 -11.86 -32.01 -0.46
CA ASP A 127 -11.00 -32.99 -1.12
C ASP A 127 -9.56 -33.03 -0.58
N GLY A 128 -9.27 -32.22 0.45
CA GLY A 128 -7.97 -32.07 1.07
C GLY A 128 -7.16 -30.88 0.54
N ARG A 129 -7.63 -30.16 -0.48
CA ARG A 129 -6.98 -28.95 -0.98
C ARG A 129 -7.68 -27.71 -0.45
N VAL A 130 -6.91 -26.83 0.20
CA VAL A 130 -7.37 -25.54 0.70
C VAL A 130 -6.64 -24.42 -0.01
N GLY A 131 -7.38 -23.48 -0.59
CA GLY A 131 -6.85 -22.20 -1.03
C GLY A 131 -7.17 -21.09 -0.03
N THR A 132 -6.37 -20.03 -0.01
CA THR A 132 -6.66 -18.83 0.80
C THR A 132 -6.77 -17.60 -0.09
N TYR A 133 -7.61 -16.65 0.33
CA TYR A 133 -7.77 -15.38 -0.37
C TYR A 133 -8.13 -14.24 0.59
N GLY A 134 -7.95 -13.00 0.14
CA GLY A 134 -8.31 -11.81 0.90
C GLY A 134 -7.40 -10.62 0.65
N GLY A 135 -7.92 -9.44 0.96
CA GLY A 135 -7.24 -8.16 0.75
C GLY A 135 -6.78 -7.48 2.04
N SER A 136 -5.79 -6.59 1.94
CA SER A 136 -5.32 -5.79 3.08
C SER A 136 -4.90 -6.70 4.26
N TYR A 137 -5.47 -6.52 5.46
CA TYR A 137 -5.25 -7.42 6.60
C TYR A 137 -5.48 -8.90 6.27
N GLU A 138 -6.51 -9.24 5.48
CA GLU A 138 -6.80 -10.65 5.17
C GLU A 138 -5.66 -11.26 4.35
N GLY A 139 -5.07 -10.48 3.43
CA GLY A 139 -3.86 -10.86 2.72
C GLY A 139 -2.63 -10.98 3.62
N PHE A 140 -2.59 -10.24 4.74
CA PHE A 140 -1.55 -10.35 5.76
C PHE A 140 -1.71 -11.65 6.56
N ALA A 141 -2.95 -11.98 6.94
CA ALA A 141 -3.28 -13.22 7.64
C ALA A 141 -2.96 -14.46 6.80
N GLN A 142 -3.09 -14.38 5.47
CA GLN A 142 -2.60 -15.42 4.55
C GLN A 142 -1.10 -15.62 4.67
N ALA A 143 -0.33 -14.53 4.54
CA ALA A 143 1.13 -14.55 4.63
C ALA A 143 1.62 -15.10 5.97
N ALA A 144 0.98 -14.70 7.06
CA ALA A 144 1.27 -15.23 8.38
C ALA A 144 1.05 -16.76 8.44
N ALA A 145 -0.06 -17.26 7.89
CA ALA A 145 -0.32 -18.70 7.84
C ALA A 145 0.70 -19.46 7.00
N GLU A 146 1.16 -18.89 5.88
CA GLU A 146 2.16 -19.49 5.00
C GLU A 146 3.51 -19.70 5.70
N THR A 147 3.88 -18.86 6.68
CA THR A 147 5.08 -19.10 7.51
C THR A 147 5.05 -20.42 8.30
N GLN A 148 3.87 -21.03 8.44
CA GLN A 148 3.67 -22.27 9.18
C GLN A 148 3.63 -23.51 8.28
N ALA A 149 3.81 -23.35 6.95
CA ALA A 149 3.75 -24.42 5.95
C ALA A 149 2.56 -25.41 6.11
N PRO A 150 1.29 -24.95 6.12
CA PRO A 150 0.15 -25.84 6.32
C PRO A 150 0.09 -26.90 5.19
N PRO A 151 0.10 -28.20 5.50
CA PRO A 151 0.25 -29.24 4.48
C PRO A 151 -0.92 -29.36 3.50
N HIS A 152 -2.11 -28.85 3.86
CA HIS A 152 -3.27 -28.83 2.96
C HIS A 152 -3.41 -27.53 2.15
N LEU A 153 -2.53 -26.55 2.36
CA LEU A 153 -2.52 -25.33 1.55
C LEU A 153 -2.06 -25.66 0.12
N ALA A 154 -2.85 -25.24 -0.86
CA ALA A 154 -2.67 -25.64 -2.26
C ALA A 154 -2.62 -24.47 -3.25
N ALA A 155 -3.11 -23.28 -2.90
CA ALA A 155 -2.99 -22.05 -3.69
C ALA A 155 -3.33 -20.80 -2.86
N THR A 156 -2.68 -19.66 -3.09
CA THR A 156 -2.94 -18.41 -2.36
C THR A 156 -3.19 -17.23 -3.30
N CYS A 157 -3.94 -16.23 -2.81
CA CYS A 157 -4.38 -15.08 -3.59
C CYS A 157 -4.43 -13.82 -2.72
N HIS A 158 -3.38 -13.00 -2.78
CA HIS A 158 -3.20 -11.82 -1.94
C HIS A 158 -3.56 -10.55 -2.71
N TYR A 159 -4.44 -9.72 -2.13
CA TYR A 159 -4.82 -8.43 -2.71
C TYR A 159 -4.30 -7.30 -1.82
N PHE A 160 -3.61 -6.30 -2.39
CA PHE A 160 -3.28 -5.05 -1.70
C PHE A 160 -2.76 -5.27 -0.27
N SER A 161 -1.80 -6.18 -0.13
CA SER A 161 -1.27 -6.67 1.15
C SER A 161 0.24 -6.70 1.11
N TYR A 162 0.88 -6.57 2.27
CA TYR A 162 2.33 -6.55 2.40
C TYR A 162 2.79 -7.38 3.61
N PRO A 163 3.57 -8.46 3.40
CA PRO A 163 3.96 -9.39 4.46
C PRO A 163 5.09 -8.90 5.37
N HIS A 164 5.17 -7.61 5.69
CA HIS A 164 6.22 -7.08 6.56
C HIS A 164 5.75 -5.88 7.42
N GLY A 165 5.27 -6.16 8.63
CA GLY A 165 4.62 -5.21 9.52
C GLY A 165 5.48 -3.99 9.85
N TYR A 166 6.78 -4.15 10.08
CA TYR A 166 7.66 -3.00 10.33
C TYR A 166 7.68 -2.03 9.15
N HIS A 167 7.71 -2.52 7.91
CA HIS A 167 7.77 -1.62 6.74
C HIS A 167 6.39 -1.13 6.32
N SER A 168 5.30 -1.79 6.77
CA SER A 168 3.97 -1.21 6.69
C SER A 168 3.80 -0.03 7.65
N VAL A 169 4.42 -0.12 8.84
CA VAL A 169 4.32 0.88 9.91
C VAL A 169 5.35 1.98 9.79
N HIS A 170 6.58 1.63 9.45
CA HIS A 170 7.76 2.49 9.36
C HIS A 170 8.38 2.39 7.96
N GLN A 171 8.05 3.35 7.10
CA GLN A 171 8.56 3.44 5.74
C GLN A 171 9.81 4.33 5.72
N GLY A 172 10.95 3.80 5.27
CA GLY A 172 12.24 4.49 5.40
C GLY A 172 12.60 4.86 6.84
N GLY A 173 12.00 4.20 7.84
CA GLY A 173 12.13 4.51 9.26
C GLY A 173 11.24 5.67 9.77
N ALA A 174 10.37 6.22 8.93
CA ALA A 174 9.35 7.19 9.32
C ALA A 174 7.99 6.50 9.50
N LEU A 175 7.25 6.87 10.55
CA LEU A 175 5.98 6.24 10.88
C LEU A 175 4.91 6.68 9.87
N ASP A 176 4.19 5.72 9.30
CA ASP A 176 2.95 5.97 8.56
C ASP A 176 1.80 6.30 9.53
N VAL A 177 1.32 7.55 9.47
CA VAL A 177 0.26 8.07 10.34
C VAL A 177 -1.09 7.39 10.07
N PHE A 178 -1.25 6.67 8.94
CA PHE A 178 -2.40 5.80 8.67
C PHE A 178 -2.74 4.89 9.85
N TRP A 179 -1.74 4.37 10.56
CA TRP A 179 -1.95 3.37 11.61
C TRP A 179 -2.83 3.87 12.77
N LEU A 180 -2.76 5.15 13.13
CA LEU A 180 -3.66 5.72 14.11
C LEU A 180 -5.12 5.62 13.63
N SER A 181 -5.37 5.98 12.37
CA SER A 181 -6.71 5.89 11.76
C SER A 181 -7.22 4.44 11.69
N TYR A 182 -6.33 3.51 11.34
CA TYR A 182 -6.62 2.07 11.32
C TYR A 182 -7.03 1.55 12.70
N PHE A 183 -6.25 1.83 13.74
CA PHE A 183 -6.54 1.36 15.09
C PHE A 183 -7.81 1.98 15.67
N VAL A 184 -8.10 3.26 15.38
CA VAL A 184 -9.36 3.90 15.79
C VAL A 184 -10.55 3.20 15.15
N MET A 185 -10.45 2.87 13.85
CA MET A 185 -11.47 2.14 13.12
C MET A 185 -11.67 0.71 13.66
N MET A 186 -10.59 0.00 13.98
CA MET A 186 -10.67 -1.36 14.54
C MET A 186 -11.24 -1.36 15.96
N ALA A 187 -10.84 -0.39 16.79
CA ALA A 187 -11.33 -0.21 18.14
C ALA A 187 -12.84 0.06 18.19
N ALA A 188 -13.37 0.86 17.24
CA ALA A 188 -14.80 1.18 17.15
C ALA A 188 -15.70 -0.06 16.90
N ASP A 189 -15.12 -1.12 16.35
CA ASP A 189 -15.76 -2.42 16.16
C ASP A 189 -15.17 -3.52 17.08
N GLY A 190 -14.37 -3.11 18.07
CA GLY A 190 -13.71 -3.99 19.04
C GLY A 190 -14.59 -4.43 20.19
N LYS A 191 -14.05 -5.35 21.01
CA LYS A 191 -14.77 -5.91 22.16
C LYS A 191 -15.09 -4.83 23.20
N GLU A 192 -14.17 -3.91 23.49
CA GLU A 192 -14.45 -2.79 24.41
C GLU A 192 -15.60 -1.91 23.92
N ALA A 193 -15.67 -1.63 22.61
CA ALA A 193 -16.76 -0.86 22.01
C ALA A 193 -18.09 -1.64 21.97
N ALA A 194 -18.04 -2.97 21.86
CA ALA A 194 -19.22 -3.82 21.97
C ALA A 194 -19.78 -3.90 23.40
N GLU A 195 -18.91 -3.83 24.41
CA GLU A 195 -19.30 -3.79 25.83
C GLU A 195 -19.86 -2.42 26.25
N ASN A 196 -19.39 -1.34 25.63
CA ASN A 196 -19.84 0.03 25.92
C ASN A 196 -20.10 0.84 24.64
N PRO A 197 -21.38 1.01 24.22
CA PRO A 197 -21.73 1.78 23.04
C PRO A 197 -21.22 3.23 23.04
N ASN A 198 -21.01 3.85 24.20
CA ASN A 198 -20.45 5.20 24.27
C ASN A 198 -18.99 5.25 23.82
N VAL A 199 -18.23 4.15 23.96
CA VAL A 199 -16.87 4.04 23.42
C VAL A 199 -16.92 4.05 21.89
N LYS A 200 -17.84 3.30 21.29
CA LYS A 200 -18.06 3.31 19.84
C LYS A 200 -18.41 4.71 19.34
N GLU A 201 -19.40 5.36 19.95
CA GLU A 201 -19.81 6.72 19.58
C GLU A 201 -18.67 7.73 19.74
N ALA A 202 -17.86 7.63 20.80
CA ALA A 202 -16.72 8.51 21.00
C ALA A 202 -15.61 8.30 19.96
N LEU A 203 -15.33 7.05 19.58
CA LEU A 203 -14.33 6.72 18.56
C LEU A 203 -14.79 7.15 17.16
N LEU A 204 -16.06 6.95 16.81
CA LEU A 204 -16.63 7.34 15.50
C LEU A 204 -16.97 8.83 15.39
N GLY A 205 -17.29 9.48 16.51
CA GLY A 205 -17.53 10.93 16.59
C GLY A 205 -16.25 11.76 16.68
N MET A 206 -15.09 11.10 16.61
CA MET A 206 -13.79 11.75 16.72
C MET A 206 -13.51 12.67 15.54
N ARG A 207 -13.07 13.88 15.85
CA ARG A 207 -12.51 14.81 14.87
C ARG A 207 -11.04 14.49 14.68
N TYR A 208 -10.76 13.55 13.79
CA TYR A 208 -9.42 13.00 13.57
C TYR A 208 -8.39 14.09 13.25
N GLU A 209 -8.78 15.09 12.46
CA GLU A 209 -7.94 16.24 12.10
C GLU A 209 -7.43 16.99 13.34
N GLU A 210 -8.26 17.17 14.36
CA GLU A 210 -7.83 17.91 15.56
C GLU A 210 -6.80 17.14 16.39
N TRP A 211 -6.74 15.81 16.24
CA TRP A 211 -5.70 15.01 16.85
C TRP A 211 -4.38 15.12 16.09
N LEU A 212 -4.44 15.25 14.76
CA LEU A 212 -3.27 15.54 13.93
C LEU A 212 -2.68 16.92 14.28
N ASP A 213 -3.51 17.94 14.53
CA ASP A 213 -3.05 19.27 14.99
C ASP A 213 -2.32 19.23 16.35
N ARG A 214 -2.45 18.14 17.11
CA ARG A 214 -1.84 17.96 18.44
C ARG A 214 -0.73 16.92 18.47
N TYR A 215 -0.32 16.41 17.31
CA TYR A 215 0.73 15.38 17.23
C TYR A 215 2.07 15.90 17.78
N PRO A 216 2.87 15.10 18.51
CA PRO A 216 2.64 13.69 18.85
C PRO A 216 1.59 13.47 19.94
N ILE A 217 0.86 12.36 19.83
CA ILE A 217 -0.14 11.91 20.82
C ILE A 217 0.50 11.04 21.91
N ARG A 218 -0.10 10.98 23.10
CA ARG A 218 0.43 10.26 24.26
C ARG A 218 -0.50 9.16 24.72
N GLN A 219 0.06 8.03 25.14
CA GLN A 219 -0.70 6.91 25.69
C GLN A 219 -1.46 7.36 26.95
N GLY A 220 -2.72 6.95 27.07
CA GLY A 220 -3.66 7.40 28.10
C GLY A 220 -4.28 8.78 27.84
N GLN A 221 -3.82 9.50 26.80
CA GLN A 221 -4.35 10.79 26.35
C GLN A 221 -4.62 10.80 24.85
N SER A 222 -4.75 9.62 24.25
CA SER A 222 -4.95 9.45 22.82
C SER A 222 -6.42 9.24 22.47
N PRO A 223 -6.78 9.38 21.18
CA PRO A 223 -7.97 8.79 20.57
C PRO A 223 -8.38 7.41 21.09
N LEU A 224 -7.39 6.55 21.33
CA LEU A 224 -7.57 5.14 21.64
C LEU A 224 -7.66 4.85 23.14
N SER A 225 -7.50 5.85 24.01
CA SER A 225 -7.54 5.66 25.47
C SER A 225 -8.83 5.03 26.01
N LEU A 226 -9.92 5.09 25.23
CA LEU A 226 -11.20 4.43 25.53
C LEU A 226 -11.23 2.92 25.16
N ALA A 227 -10.23 2.45 24.42
CA ALA A 227 -10.04 1.07 24.01
C ALA A 227 -8.58 0.65 24.30
N PRO A 228 -8.23 0.38 25.58
CA PRO A 228 -6.84 0.24 26.01
C PRO A 228 -6.06 -0.88 25.33
N SER A 229 -6.73 -1.95 24.87
CA SER A 229 -6.04 -3.02 24.12
C SER A 229 -5.49 -2.51 22.78
N TYR A 230 -6.31 -1.77 22.05
CA TYR A 230 -5.94 -1.14 20.78
C TYR A 230 -4.92 -0.01 20.98
N GLU A 231 -5.07 0.80 22.04
CA GLU A 231 -4.09 1.83 22.39
C GLU A 231 -2.72 1.21 22.65
N LYS A 232 -2.66 0.11 23.40
CA LYS A 232 -1.42 -0.59 23.69
C LYS A 232 -0.73 -1.03 22.39
N THR A 233 -1.41 -1.77 21.52
CA THR A 233 -0.80 -2.26 20.26
C THR A 233 -0.33 -1.11 19.38
N TYR A 234 -1.11 -0.04 19.25
CA TYR A 234 -0.70 1.14 18.50
C TYR A 234 0.59 1.76 19.06
N PHE A 235 0.68 1.97 20.39
CA PHE A 235 1.87 2.55 20.99
C PHE A 235 3.08 1.60 21.00
N ASP A 236 2.88 0.28 20.99
CA ASP A 236 3.98 -0.66 20.77
C ASP A 236 4.56 -0.46 19.37
N TYR A 237 3.71 -0.36 18.34
CA TYR A 237 4.14 -0.13 16.95
C TYR A 237 4.87 1.21 16.78
N LEU A 238 4.42 2.26 17.47
CA LEU A 238 5.08 3.57 17.49
C LEU A 238 6.48 3.54 18.12
N ARG A 239 6.62 2.83 19.26
CA ARG A 239 7.84 2.84 20.07
C ARG A 239 8.93 1.95 19.52
N HIS A 240 8.55 0.84 18.90
CA HIS A 240 9.45 -0.03 18.17
C HIS A 240 9.76 0.57 16.79
N ASP A 241 10.36 1.77 16.78
CA ASP A 241 10.77 2.50 15.56
C ASP A 241 12.00 1.90 14.86
N CYS A 242 12.60 0.87 15.46
CA CYS A 242 13.63 0.04 14.87
C CYS A 242 13.06 -1.34 14.48
N LEU A 243 13.64 -1.99 13.48
CA LEU A 243 13.37 -3.40 13.16
C LEU A 243 14.04 -4.33 14.19
N ASP A 244 13.55 -4.30 15.43
CA ASP A 244 14.06 -5.07 16.57
C ASP A 244 13.33 -6.42 16.76
N GLU A 245 13.58 -7.08 17.90
CA GLU A 245 13.00 -8.40 18.23
C GLU A 245 11.47 -8.40 18.29
N PHE A 246 10.83 -7.27 18.58
CA PHE A 246 9.36 -7.17 18.58
C PHE A 246 8.77 -7.55 17.22
N TRP A 247 9.40 -7.07 16.14
CA TRP A 247 8.94 -7.31 14.78
C TRP A 247 9.26 -8.71 14.26
N MET A 248 10.20 -9.41 14.88
CA MET A 248 10.65 -10.77 14.50
C MET A 248 9.64 -11.85 14.94
N ASN A 249 8.37 -11.65 14.58
CA ASN A 249 7.26 -12.55 14.81
C ASN A 249 6.68 -12.97 13.44
N PRO A 250 6.38 -14.26 13.21
CA PRO A 250 5.91 -14.75 11.91
C PRO A 250 4.56 -14.16 11.47
N GLY A 251 3.73 -13.73 12.42
CA GLY A 251 2.51 -12.97 12.19
C GLY A 251 2.72 -11.47 12.00
N LEU A 252 3.80 -10.87 12.52
CA LEU A 252 4.10 -9.44 12.33
C LEU A 252 4.97 -9.16 11.11
N CYS A 253 5.97 -9.99 10.81
CA CYS A 253 6.84 -9.83 9.63
C CYS A 253 7.03 -11.15 8.89
N PRO A 254 5.98 -11.72 8.27
CA PRO A 254 6.05 -13.00 7.55
C PRO A 254 7.21 -13.11 6.54
N ALA A 255 7.60 -12.00 5.92
CA ALA A 255 8.68 -11.96 4.95
C ALA A 255 10.09 -12.10 5.53
N GLU A 256 10.26 -12.07 6.85
CA GLU A 256 11.49 -12.51 7.53
C GLU A 256 11.52 -14.04 7.73
N PHE A 257 10.44 -14.75 7.37
CA PHE A 257 10.26 -16.20 7.59
C PHE A 257 9.99 -16.98 6.29
N LEU A 258 10.37 -16.45 5.13
CA LEU A 258 10.12 -17.07 3.82
C LEU A 258 10.71 -18.49 3.68
N ASP A 259 11.73 -18.86 4.46
CA ASP A 259 12.32 -20.21 4.43
C ASP A 259 11.32 -21.33 4.80
N HIS A 260 10.24 -20.99 5.50
CA HIS A 260 9.15 -21.92 5.83
C HIS A 260 7.97 -21.80 4.86
N TRP A 261 8.03 -20.91 3.88
CA TRP A 261 6.92 -20.70 2.96
C TRP A 261 6.70 -21.95 2.10
N PRO A 262 5.45 -22.40 1.87
CA PRO A 262 5.19 -23.54 1.01
C PRO A 262 5.36 -23.19 -0.47
N ASP A 263 5.84 -24.13 -1.29
CA ASP A 263 5.90 -23.99 -2.75
C ASP A 263 4.52 -24.25 -3.38
N VAL A 264 3.59 -23.31 -3.15
CA VAL A 264 2.24 -23.32 -3.72
C VAL A 264 2.10 -22.19 -4.74
N PRO A 265 1.21 -22.32 -5.74
CA PRO A 265 0.86 -21.21 -6.61
C PRO A 265 0.36 -20.01 -5.81
N THR A 266 0.95 -18.85 -6.04
CA THR A 266 0.57 -17.59 -5.37
C THR A 266 0.33 -16.48 -6.38
N LEU A 267 -0.81 -15.81 -6.26
CA LEU A 267 -1.16 -14.61 -7.03
C LEU A 267 -1.13 -13.37 -6.14
N TRP A 268 -0.36 -12.37 -6.56
CA TRP A 268 -0.23 -11.06 -5.93
C TRP A 268 -0.94 -10.00 -6.78
N VAL A 269 -1.93 -9.30 -6.25
CA VAL A 269 -2.65 -8.21 -6.95
C VAL A 269 -2.42 -6.88 -6.24
N CYS A 270 -1.94 -5.90 -7.00
CA CYS A 270 -1.25 -4.74 -6.47
C CYS A 270 -1.66 -3.46 -7.20
N GLY A 271 -1.49 -2.31 -6.54
CA GLY A 271 -1.77 -0.99 -7.10
C GLY A 271 -0.55 -0.06 -7.00
N TRP A 272 -0.26 0.71 -8.04
CA TRP A 272 0.83 1.72 -8.01
C TRP A 272 0.62 2.82 -6.96
N TYR A 273 -0.64 3.16 -6.67
CA TYR A 273 -1.04 4.18 -5.70
C TYR A 273 -1.65 3.57 -4.43
N ASP A 274 -1.41 2.28 -4.18
CA ASP A 274 -1.70 1.68 -2.88
C ASP A 274 -0.78 2.29 -1.81
N HIS A 275 -1.15 2.24 -0.52
CA HIS A 275 -0.34 2.76 0.60
C HIS A 275 0.61 1.71 1.21
N TYR A 276 0.49 0.45 0.77
CA TYR A 276 1.50 -0.58 0.96
C TYR A 276 2.61 -0.64 -0.10
N PRO A 277 2.85 0.31 -1.02
CA PRO A 277 3.44 0.13 -2.36
C PRO A 277 4.93 -0.25 -2.36
N PHE A 278 5.59 -0.39 -1.21
CA PHE A 278 6.74 -1.32 -1.11
C PHE A 278 6.35 -2.78 -1.47
N CYS A 279 5.06 -3.03 -1.66
CA CYS A 279 4.46 -4.23 -2.18
C CYS A 279 4.45 -4.18 -3.72
N HIS A 280 5.42 -4.83 -4.35
CA HIS A 280 5.20 -6.25 -4.62
C HIS A 280 6.28 -7.02 -5.37
N PRO A 281 7.38 -6.44 -5.88
CA PRO A 281 8.43 -7.34 -6.38
C PRO A 281 9.79 -7.20 -5.70
N ASP A 282 10.43 -6.04 -5.72
CA ASP A 282 11.88 -6.02 -5.40
C ASP A 282 12.16 -6.03 -3.90
N THR A 283 11.14 -5.86 -3.05
CA THR A 283 11.32 -5.86 -1.60
C THR A 283 11.05 -7.18 -0.88
N LEU A 284 9.88 -7.86 -0.85
CA LEU A 284 9.73 -8.88 0.23
C LEU A 284 8.91 -10.18 0.06
N ALA A 285 8.33 -10.57 -1.08
CA ALA A 285 7.84 -11.97 -1.21
C ALA A 285 7.97 -12.53 -2.62
N PHE A 286 7.31 -11.96 -3.62
CA PHE A 286 7.32 -12.50 -5.00
C PHE A 286 8.73 -12.75 -5.55
N THR A 287 9.60 -11.73 -5.61
CA THR A 287 10.95 -11.89 -6.18
C THR A 287 11.82 -12.80 -5.31
N ARG A 288 11.77 -12.64 -3.98
CA ARG A 288 12.53 -13.49 -3.04
C ARG A 288 12.11 -14.97 -3.13
N LEU A 289 10.81 -15.26 -3.15
CA LEU A 289 10.29 -16.63 -3.32
C LEU A 289 10.76 -17.21 -4.67
N ARG A 290 10.71 -16.42 -5.74
CA ARG A 290 11.25 -16.85 -7.05
C ARG A 290 12.75 -17.12 -7.02
N GLU A 291 13.54 -16.28 -6.37
CA GLU A 291 14.99 -16.48 -6.17
C GLU A 291 15.29 -17.73 -5.34
N MET A 292 14.43 -18.03 -4.35
CA MET A 292 14.46 -19.27 -3.56
C MET A 292 13.99 -20.50 -4.36
N GLY A 293 13.52 -20.31 -5.60
CA GLY A 293 13.12 -21.39 -6.50
C GLY A 293 11.65 -21.80 -6.41
N HIS A 294 10.81 -21.05 -5.68
CA HIS A 294 9.36 -21.26 -5.67
C HIS A 294 8.80 -21.08 -7.08
N LYS A 295 7.95 -22.01 -7.46
CA LYS A 295 7.32 -22.04 -8.78
C LYS A 295 5.98 -21.33 -8.70
N ASN A 296 5.44 -21.00 -9.88
CA ASN A 296 4.06 -20.51 -10.01
C ASN A 296 3.74 -19.28 -9.16
N GLN A 297 4.68 -18.34 -9.10
CA GLN A 297 4.49 -17.01 -8.51
C GLN A 297 4.00 -16.07 -9.60
N TYR A 298 2.89 -15.37 -9.37
CA TYR A 298 2.25 -14.47 -10.32
C TYR A 298 1.97 -13.11 -9.70
N VAL A 299 2.18 -12.03 -10.44
CA VAL A 299 1.92 -10.67 -9.96
C VAL A 299 1.19 -9.84 -11.01
N VAL A 300 0.22 -9.05 -10.54
CA VAL A 300 -0.53 -8.09 -11.35
C VAL A 300 -0.49 -6.70 -10.71
N PHE A 301 -0.03 -5.71 -11.46
CA PHE A 301 -0.02 -4.30 -11.06
C PHE A 301 -0.95 -3.46 -11.91
N GLY A 302 -1.97 -2.87 -11.29
CA GLY A 302 -2.77 -1.83 -11.92
C GLY A 302 -2.44 -0.44 -11.38
N PRO A 303 -2.96 0.62 -12.00
CA PRO A 303 -2.78 1.99 -11.53
C PRO A 303 -3.77 2.31 -10.40
N TRP A 304 -3.96 1.37 -9.47
CA TRP A 304 -5.01 1.40 -8.46
C TRP A 304 -4.51 1.97 -7.14
N THR A 305 -5.46 2.37 -6.29
CA THR A 305 -5.21 2.65 -4.87
C THR A 305 -5.73 1.51 -3.99
N HIS A 306 -5.52 1.61 -2.67
CA HIS A 306 -6.04 0.63 -1.71
C HIS A 306 -7.57 0.46 -1.72
N GLY A 307 -8.30 1.50 -2.13
CA GLY A 307 -9.77 1.50 -2.13
C GLY A 307 -10.41 1.78 -3.50
N GLU A 308 -9.64 2.10 -4.53
CA GLU A 308 -10.15 2.51 -5.84
C GLU A 308 -9.45 1.73 -6.96
N THR A 309 -10.24 0.97 -7.70
CA THR A 309 -9.78 0.16 -8.85
C THR A 309 -10.56 0.46 -10.13
N ASP A 310 -11.28 1.57 -10.13
CA ASP A 310 -12.17 2.02 -11.21
C ASP A 310 -11.51 3.12 -12.06
N LEU A 311 -12.31 3.81 -12.87
CA LEU A 311 -11.85 4.79 -13.86
C LEU A 311 -11.10 5.99 -13.27
N ASN A 312 -11.51 6.43 -12.07
CA ASN A 312 -10.91 7.58 -11.40
C ASN A 312 -9.89 7.12 -10.37
N ILE A 313 -8.68 7.68 -10.46
CA ILE A 313 -7.62 7.49 -9.49
C ILE A 313 -7.05 8.88 -9.20
N GLY A 314 -7.39 9.40 -8.02
CA GLY A 314 -7.12 10.80 -7.66
C GLY A 314 -7.94 11.77 -8.50
N GLN A 315 -7.25 12.62 -9.25
CA GLN A 315 -7.85 13.56 -10.23
C GLN A 315 -7.59 13.15 -11.68
N THR A 316 -7.06 11.94 -11.89
CA THR A 316 -6.73 11.42 -13.23
C THR A 316 -7.61 10.23 -13.61
N THR A 317 -7.60 9.93 -14.91
CA THR A 317 -7.99 8.63 -15.42
C THR A 317 -6.87 8.00 -16.24
N PHE A 318 -6.71 6.69 -16.06
CA PHE A 318 -5.80 5.87 -16.85
C PHE A 318 -6.51 5.19 -18.02
N GLY A 319 -7.74 5.60 -18.33
CA GLY A 319 -8.55 5.08 -19.42
C GLY A 319 -9.37 3.85 -19.03
N ALA A 320 -10.31 3.46 -19.89
CA ALA A 320 -11.25 2.38 -19.58
C ALA A 320 -10.57 1.01 -19.39
N ASP A 321 -9.35 0.83 -19.89
CA ASP A 321 -8.56 -0.39 -19.74
C ASP A 321 -7.78 -0.45 -18.42
N SER A 322 -7.92 0.55 -17.55
CA SER A 322 -7.39 0.51 -16.18
C SER A 322 -8.36 -0.08 -15.14
N VAL A 323 -9.65 -0.20 -15.48
CA VAL A 323 -10.70 -0.68 -14.57
C VAL A 323 -10.54 -2.17 -14.28
N ARG A 324 -10.13 -2.54 -13.06
CA ARG A 324 -9.71 -3.92 -12.71
C ARG A 324 -10.68 -4.99 -13.21
N GLU A 325 -11.95 -4.90 -12.81
CA GLU A 325 -12.98 -5.89 -13.13
C GLU A 325 -13.26 -6.05 -14.63
N LYS A 326 -12.92 -5.04 -15.45
CA LYS A 326 -13.07 -5.14 -16.91
C LYS A 326 -11.95 -5.99 -17.52
N ILE A 327 -10.73 -5.91 -16.96
CA ILE A 327 -9.51 -6.49 -17.56
C ILE A 327 -9.18 -7.84 -16.93
N LEU A 328 -9.44 -7.93 -15.63
CA LEU A 328 -9.34 -9.11 -14.80
C LEU A 328 -10.74 -9.39 -14.25
N PRO A 329 -11.70 -9.87 -15.07
CA PRO A 329 -13.04 -10.22 -14.59
C PRO A 329 -12.93 -11.32 -13.54
N ASP A 330 -13.23 -12.58 -13.78
CA ASP A 330 -13.31 -13.53 -12.65
C ASP A 330 -11.94 -14.03 -12.18
N TYR A 331 -10.92 -13.17 -12.10
CA TYR A 331 -9.52 -13.51 -11.94
C TYR A 331 -9.28 -14.40 -10.71
N HIS A 332 -10.00 -14.13 -9.61
CA HIS A 332 -9.94 -14.93 -8.39
C HIS A 332 -10.54 -16.34 -8.60
N VAL A 333 -11.71 -16.45 -9.25
CA VAL A 333 -12.31 -17.76 -9.59
C VAL A 333 -11.40 -18.52 -10.56
N ARG A 334 -10.92 -17.84 -11.61
CA ARG A 334 -10.03 -18.40 -12.64
C ARG A 334 -8.73 -18.91 -12.04
N TRP A 335 -8.16 -18.17 -11.10
CA TRP A 335 -6.95 -18.54 -10.37
C TRP A 335 -7.14 -19.86 -9.62
N PHE A 336 -8.16 -19.95 -8.78
CA PHE A 336 -8.41 -21.19 -8.04
C PHE A 336 -8.89 -22.33 -8.93
N ASP A 337 -9.66 -22.04 -9.98
CA ASP A 337 -10.11 -23.06 -10.93
C ASP A 337 -8.91 -23.70 -11.63
N ARG A 338 -7.90 -22.92 -12.01
CA ARG A 338 -6.64 -23.42 -12.56
C ARG A 338 -5.91 -24.35 -11.61
N TRP A 339 -5.68 -23.92 -10.37
CA TRP A 339 -4.78 -24.63 -9.47
C TRP A 339 -5.46 -25.69 -8.60
N LEU A 340 -6.75 -25.54 -8.31
CA LEU A 340 -7.50 -26.44 -7.44
C LEU A 340 -8.48 -27.35 -8.21
N LYS A 341 -8.82 -27.02 -9.46
CA LYS A 341 -9.74 -27.84 -10.28
C LYS A 341 -9.16 -28.24 -11.65
N GLU A 342 -7.95 -27.78 -11.99
CA GLU A 342 -7.32 -28.03 -13.28
C GLU A 342 -8.18 -27.56 -14.47
N ILE A 343 -8.92 -26.48 -14.28
CA ILE A 343 -9.72 -25.83 -15.32
C ILE A 343 -8.91 -24.67 -15.87
N ASP A 344 -8.73 -24.62 -17.20
CA ASP A 344 -8.05 -23.53 -17.92
C ASP A 344 -8.53 -22.16 -17.45
N ASP A 345 -7.67 -21.14 -17.36
CA ASP A 345 -8.01 -19.79 -16.88
C ASP A 345 -8.43 -18.83 -18.00
N ASP A 346 -8.61 -19.35 -19.22
CA ASP A 346 -8.84 -18.65 -20.48
C ASP A 346 -7.70 -17.69 -20.85
N GLY A 347 -6.47 -18.05 -20.50
CA GLY A 347 -5.25 -17.32 -20.82
C GLY A 347 -5.01 -16.07 -19.96
N VAL A 348 -5.78 -15.89 -18.88
CA VAL A 348 -5.66 -14.71 -18.00
C VAL A 348 -4.29 -14.66 -17.34
N PHE A 349 -3.71 -15.80 -16.95
CA PHE A 349 -2.39 -15.87 -16.32
C PHE A 349 -1.38 -16.65 -17.19
N GLU A 350 -1.34 -16.37 -18.50
CA GLU A 350 -0.31 -16.91 -19.40
C GLU A 350 1.11 -16.51 -18.97
N GLU A 351 1.30 -15.23 -18.61
CA GLU A 351 2.58 -14.69 -18.15
C GLU A 351 2.53 -14.42 -16.63
N PRO A 352 3.63 -14.66 -15.91
CA PRO A 352 3.71 -14.49 -14.46
C PRO A 352 3.70 -13.05 -14.00
N VAL A 353 4.07 -12.10 -14.87
CA VAL A 353 4.09 -10.68 -14.52
C VAL A 353 3.19 -9.92 -15.50
N GLN A 354 2.23 -9.19 -14.97
CA GLN A 354 1.37 -8.29 -15.74
C GLN A 354 1.34 -6.94 -15.04
N TYR A 355 1.55 -5.86 -15.78
CA TYR A 355 1.62 -4.55 -15.18
C TYR A 355 1.10 -3.47 -16.12
N PHE A 356 0.47 -2.45 -15.53
CA PHE A 356 -0.07 -1.31 -16.26
C PHE A 356 1.00 -0.22 -16.38
N VAL A 357 1.48 0.05 -17.59
CA VAL A 357 2.33 1.20 -17.88
C VAL A 357 1.46 2.44 -17.96
N MET A 358 1.56 3.31 -16.96
CA MET A 358 0.90 4.61 -16.94
C MET A 358 1.47 5.56 -18.00
N GLY A 359 0.73 6.59 -18.38
CA GLY A 359 1.19 7.64 -19.30
C GLY A 359 0.77 7.41 -20.74
N GLY A 360 1.10 8.38 -21.61
CA GLY A 360 0.73 8.34 -23.03
C GLY A 360 -0.72 8.66 -23.37
N GLY A 361 -1.51 9.10 -22.38
CA GLY A 361 -2.84 9.69 -22.58
C GLY A 361 -2.81 11.05 -23.28
N SER A 362 -3.98 11.66 -23.42
CA SER A 362 -4.14 12.92 -24.18
C SER A 362 -3.54 14.14 -23.47
N GLY A 363 -3.36 14.08 -22.15
CA GLY A 363 -2.93 15.23 -21.35
C GLY A 363 -3.98 16.35 -21.26
N THR A 364 -5.26 16.01 -21.46
CA THR A 364 -6.39 16.95 -21.40
C THR A 364 -7.42 16.50 -20.37
N VAL A 365 -8.32 17.41 -19.98
CA VAL A 365 -9.44 17.07 -19.08
C VAL A 365 -10.60 16.49 -19.89
N GLY A 366 -10.90 15.21 -19.63
CA GLY A 366 -12.01 14.53 -20.26
C GLY A 366 -13.38 15.09 -19.82
N LYS A 367 -14.47 14.63 -20.45
CA LYS A 367 -15.85 15.05 -20.13
C LYS A 367 -16.25 14.78 -18.67
N GLN A 368 -15.57 13.85 -18.02
CA GLN A 368 -15.76 13.46 -16.63
C GLN A 368 -15.07 14.41 -15.64
N GLY A 369 -14.32 15.40 -16.12
CA GLY A 369 -13.53 16.30 -15.27
C GLY A 369 -12.23 15.67 -14.75
N LEU A 370 -11.78 14.57 -15.36
CA LEU A 370 -10.55 13.86 -14.99
C LEU A 370 -9.47 14.14 -16.00
N PHE A 371 -8.24 14.33 -15.53
CA PHE A 371 -7.07 14.45 -16.38
C PHE A 371 -6.69 13.10 -17.00
N GLU A 372 -6.61 13.03 -18.33
CA GLU A 372 -6.33 11.78 -19.05
C GLU A 372 -4.82 11.48 -19.11
N HIS A 373 -4.29 10.85 -18.06
CA HIS A 373 -2.91 10.37 -17.99
C HIS A 373 -2.68 9.16 -18.90
N GLY A 374 -3.68 8.28 -19.00
CA GLY A 374 -3.68 7.11 -19.89
C GLY A 374 -2.72 5.99 -19.48
N GLY A 375 -2.61 4.98 -20.35
CA GLY A 375 -1.68 3.87 -20.16
C GLY A 375 -2.09 2.60 -20.91
N VAL A 376 -1.27 1.56 -20.78
CA VAL A 376 -1.43 0.26 -21.46
C VAL A 376 -0.94 -0.89 -20.58
N TRP A 377 -1.54 -2.07 -20.72
CA TRP A 377 -1.06 -3.29 -20.07
C TRP A 377 0.12 -3.89 -20.83
N GLU A 378 1.18 -4.25 -20.11
CA GLU A 378 2.28 -5.08 -20.59
C GLU A 378 2.34 -6.40 -19.80
N LYS A 379 2.89 -7.44 -20.43
CA LYS A 379 3.13 -8.76 -19.82
C LYS A 379 4.61 -9.11 -19.92
N ASN A 380 5.16 -9.80 -18.92
CA ASN A 380 6.57 -10.21 -18.90
C ASN A 380 6.78 -11.50 -18.09
N GLY A 381 7.89 -12.19 -18.33
CA GLY A 381 8.33 -13.35 -17.53
C GLY A 381 9.12 -12.97 -16.27
N LEU A 382 9.56 -11.72 -16.18
CA LEU A 382 10.44 -11.21 -15.13
C LEU A 382 9.89 -9.90 -14.58
N TRP A 383 10.10 -9.68 -13.29
CA TRP A 383 10.02 -8.37 -12.68
C TRP A 383 11.29 -8.11 -11.84
N PRO A 384 11.88 -6.91 -11.91
CA PRO A 384 11.57 -5.89 -12.91
C PRO A 384 11.98 -6.39 -14.30
N PRO A 385 11.39 -5.86 -15.38
CA PRO A 385 11.91 -6.14 -16.72
C PRO A 385 13.37 -5.68 -16.83
N ASP A 386 14.16 -6.38 -17.64
CA ASP A 386 15.54 -5.98 -17.92
C ASP A 386 15.55 -4.71 -18.78
N LEU A 387 15.73 -3.56 -18.14
CA LEU A 387 15.80 -2.24 -18.75
C LEU A 387 17.14 -1.59 -18.39
N GLU A 388 17.72 -0.87 -19.35
CA GLU A 388 18.93 -0.07 -19.11
C GLU A 388 18.63 0.98 -18.03
N ALA A 389 19.53 1.11 -17.05
CA ALA A 389 19.39 2.11 -15.99
C ALA A 389 19.95 3.46 -16.46
N VAL A 390 19.17 4.51 -16.30
CA VAL A 390 19.59 5.90 -16.58
C VAL A 390 19.78 6.66 -15.27
N ASN A 391 20.91 7.34 -15.15
CA ASN A 391 21.23 8.17 -13.99
C ASN A 391 21.11 9.64 -14.38
N LEU A 392 20.23 10.38 -13.72
CA LEU A 392 20.09 11.82 -13.88
C LEU A 392 20.70 12.53 -12.67
N HIS A 393 21.83 13.19 -12.87
CA HIS A 393 22.51 13.99 -11.87
C HIS A 393 21.78 15.31 -11.64
N LEU A 394 21.67 15.69 -10.37
CA LEU A 394 21.21 17.02 -9.97
C LEU A 394 22.27 18.04 -10.38
N ARG A 395 21.83 19.23 -10.80
CA ARG A 395 22.71 20.30 -11.29
C ARG A 395 22.25 21.67 -10.80
N THR A 396 23.20 22.61 -10.77
CA THR A 396 22.93 24.05 -10.55
C THR A 396 21.79 24.55 -11.45
N GLY A 397 20.90 25.35 -10.87
CA GLY A 397 19.72 25.88 -11.59
C GLY A 397 18.52 24.94 -11.62
N GLY A 398 18.54 23.82 -10.89
CA GLY A 398 17.40 22.89 -10.81
C GLY A 398 17.29 21.97 -12.02
N LEU A 399 18.41 21.64 -12.66
CA LEU A 399 18.44 20.75 -13.83
C LEU A 399 18.71 19.29 -13.40
N LEU A 400 18.06 18.35 -14.09
CA LEU A 400 18.41 16.93 -14.13
C LEU A 400 19.07 16.61 -15.48
N SER A 401 20.25 15.99 -15.46
CA SER A 401 21.01 15.63 -16.67
C SER A 401 21.80 14.34 -16.49
N GLU A 402 22.00 13.58 -17.56
CA GLU A 402 22.93 12.44 -17.55
C GLU A 402 24.40 12.88 -17.38
N GLU A 403 24.71 14.15 -17.67
CA GLU A 403 26.05 14.70 -17.49
C GLU A 403 26.32 15.11 -16.03
N VAL A 404 27.37 14.51 -15.45
CA VAL A 404 27.88 14.88 -14.13
C VAL A 404 28.36 16.33 -14.10
N ALA A 405 28.20 16.99 -12.94
CA ALA A 405 28.76 18.31 -12.66
C ALA A 405 30.26 18.39 -12.98
N SER A 406 30.66 19.47 -13.65
CA SER A 406 32.06 19.81 -13.87
C SER A 406 32.57 20.80 -12.83
N GLU A 407 31.65 21.44 -12.10
CA GLU A 407 31.91 22.37 -11.03
C GLU A 407 32.53 21.66 -9.82
N GLU A 408 33.64 22.20 -9.32
CA GLU A 408 34.31 21.72 -8.10
C GLU A 408 33.54 22.08 -6.83
N SER A 409 32.59 23.02 -6.90
CA SER A 409 31.68 23.34 -5.80
C SER A 409 30.31 23.73 -6.33
N ALA A 410 29.28 23.01 -5.89
CA ALA A 410 27.88 23.18 -6.26
C ALA A 410 26.98 22.51 -5.22
N SER A 411 26.07 23.29 -4.64
CA SER A 411 25.08 22.79 -3.68
C SER A 411 23.86 23.70 -3.63
N THR A 412 22.76 23.19 -3.07
CA THR A 412 21.53 23.95 -2.83
C THR A 412 21.08 23.69 -1.39
N SER A 413 20.70 24.74 -0.66
CA SER A 413 20.26 24.63 0.74
C SER A 413 18.82 25.08 0.93
N TYR A 414 18.13 24.49 1.90
CA TYR A 414 16.77 24.85 2.28
C TYR A 414 16.59 24.71 3.79
N ARG A 415 15.51 25.33 4.30
CA ARG A 415 15.13 25.31 5.70
C ARG A 415 13.96 24.35 5.90
N SER A 416 14.09 23.43 6.84
CA SER A 416 13.02 22.53 7.27
C SER A 416 12.49 22.94 8.65
N ASP A 417 11.18 23.18 8.75
CA ASP A 417 10.52 23.57 9.98
C ASP A 417 9.44 22.55 10.35
N PRO A 418 9.63 21.78 11.44
CA PRO A 418 8.62 20.83 11.90
C PRO A 418 7.26 21.45 12.25
N SER A 419 7.13 22.79 12.29
CA SER A 419 5.87 23.50 12.52
C SER A 419 5.14 23.88 11.22
N ASP A 420 5.80 23.76 10.07
CA ASP A 420 5.26 24.01 8.72
C ASP A 420 5.73 22.88 7.78
N PRO A 421 5.26 21.64 7.99
CA PRO A 421 5.65 20.51 7.15
C PRO A 421 5.03 20.60 5.75
N CYS A 422 5.78 20.18 4.74
CA CYS A 422 5.29 19.97 3.39
C CYS A 422 4.15 18.93 3.39
N PRO A 423 3.01 19.21 2.73
CA PRO A 423 1.89 18.29 2.69
C PRO A 423 2.15 17.07 1.78
N SER A 424 1.50 15.96 2.09
CA SER A 424 1.52 14.72 1.30
C SER A 424 0.66 14.82 0.06
N SER A 425 1.29 14.72 -1.13
CA SER A 425 0.67 15.08 -2.40
C SER A 425 0.77 14.03 -3.52
N THR A 426 1.51 12.93 -3.31
CA THR A 426 1.78 11.92 -4.34
C THR A 426 0.77 10.78 -4.36
N GLY A 427 -0.33 10.89 -3.61
CA GLY A 427 -1.45 9.98 -3.79
C GLY A 427 -1.34 8.61 -3.14
N VAL A 428 -0.31 8.36 -2.36
CA VAL A 428 -0.09 7.08 -1.69
C VAL A 428 -0.56 7.09 -0.24
N ALA A 429 -0.84 8.27 0.31
CA ALA A 429 -1.28 8.42 1.67
C ALA A 429 -2.78 8.05 1.81
N TYR A 430 -3.10 7.16 2.74
CA TYR A 430 -4.46 6.58 2.89
C TYR A 430 -5.04 6.75 4.30
N THR A 431 -5.14 7.98 4.79
CA THR A 431 -5.68 8.27 6.12
C THR A 431 -7.19 8.48 6.05
N VAL A 432 -7.95 7.59 6.70
CA VAL A 432 -9.43 7.57 6.64
C VAL A 432 -10.05 7.33 8.02
N THR A 433 -11.13 8.04 8.34
CA THR A 433 -11.93 7.81 9.54
C THR A 433 -13.34 7.35 9.19
N ARG A 434 -13.97 6.55 10.05
CA ARG A 434 -15.40 6.19 9.93
C ARG A 434 -16.25 7.17 10.74
N LEU A 435 -17.42 7.48 10.21
CA LEU A 435 -18.35 8.44 10.81
C LEU A 435 -19.48 7.71 11.56
N SER A 436 -20.00 8.34 12.62
CA SER A 436 -21.13 7.84 13.43
C SER A 436 -22.40 7.59 12.60
N GLU A 437 -22.65 8.45 11.62
CA GLU A 437 -23.79 8.40 10.69
C GLU A 437 -23.61 7.39 9.55
N GLY A 438 -22.47 6.67 9.53
CA GLY A 438 -22.09 5.75 8.47
C GLY A 438 -21.24 6.40 7.38
N GLY A 439 -20.47 5.57 6.68
CA GLY A 439 -19.51 6.01 5.67
C GLY A 439 -18.15 6.39 6.25
N THR A 440 -17.30 6.91 5.38
CA THR A 440 -15.90 7.25 5.67
C THR A 440 -15.58 8.66 5.24
N ARG A 441 -14.72 9.34 5.99
CA ARG A 441 -14.11 10.62 5.63
C ARG A 441 -12.62 10.42 5.40
N ARG A 442 -12.15 10.83 4.22
CA ARG A 442 -10.73 10.88 3.89
C ARG A 442 -10.11 12.16 4.45
N ILE A 443 -8.95 12.03 5.08
CA ILE A 443 -8.18 13.13 5.67
C ILE A 443 -7.18 13.67 4.65
N ASN A 444 -6.60 12.78 3.86
CA ASN A 444 -5.77 13.05 2.69
C ASN A 444 -6.29 12.22 1.51
N THR A 445 -5.98 12.66 0.29
CA THR A 445 -6.38 11.94 -0.93
C THR A 445 -5.28 11.02 -1.44
N ASN A 446 -5.70 9.86 -1.91
CA ASN A 446 -4.87 8.91 -2.64
C ASN A 446 -5.11 9.01 -4.17
N GLY A 447 -4.28 8.32 -4.96
CA GLY A 447 -4.27 8.33 -6.42
C GLY A 447 -3.47 9.47 -7.04
N ALA A 448 -3.40 9.53 -8.36
CA ALA A 448 -2.59 10.53 -9.05
C ALA A 448 -3.18 11.95 -8.88
N TRP A 449 -2.44 12.82 -8.19
CA TRP A 449 -2.75 14.24 -8.06
C TRP A 449 -1.66 15.12 -8.68
N ASP A 450 -2.10 16.20 -9.31
CA ASP A 450 -1.33 17.41 -9.58
C ASP A 450 -0.60 17.87 -8.31
N GLN A 451 0.66 18.27 -8.43
CA GLN A 451 1.49 18.74 -7.32
C GLN A 451 1.17 20.20 -6.95
N MET A 452 -0.11 20.48 -6.74
CA MET A 452 -0.68 21.77 -6.37
C MET A 452 -1.28 21.69 -4.97
N GLU A 453 -1.22 22.79 -4.23
CA GLU A 453 -2.03 22.94 -3.03
C GLU A 453 -3.53 22.85 -3.35
N GLY A 454 -4.32 22.38 -2.39
CA GLY A 454 -5.76 22.32 -2.55
C GLY A 454 -6.44 21.62 -1.39
N TYR A 455 -7.77 21.64 -1.41
CA TYR A 455 -8.63 21.01 -0.39
C TYR A 455 -8.45 19.48 -0.24
N HIS A 456 -7.74 18.86 -1.17
CA HIS A 456 -7.40 17.44 -1.13
C HIS A 456 -6.23 17.15 -0.17
N LEU A 457 -5.48 18.19 0.20
CA LEU A 457 -4.38 18.15 1.15
C LEU A 457 -4.85 18.59 2.54
N TYR A 458 -4.32 17.92 3.56
CA TYR A 458 -4.59 18.24 4.96
C TYR A 458 -3.96 19.59 5.35
N GLY A 459 -4.72 20.43 6.08
CA GLY A 459 -4.19 21.66 6.67
C GLY A 459 -3.89 22.79 5.69
N ILE A 460 -4.39 22.70 4.45
CA ILE A 460 -4.17 23.70 3.40
C ILE A 460 -5.46 24.48 3.14
N ASP A 461 -5.36 25.81 3.29
CA ASP A 461 -6.43 26.77 3.01
C ASP A 461 -6.07 27.67 1.82
N GLU A 462 -7.08 28.31 1.21
CA GLU A 462 -6.86 29.24 0.10
C GLU A 462 -6.04 30.48 0.53
N PRO A 463 -5.22 31.07 -0.37
CA PRO A 463 -5.04 30.72 -1.79
C PRO A 463 -4.08 29.54 -2.00
N PHE A 464 -4.37 28.72 -3.01
CA PHE A 464 -3.53 27.58 -3.38
C PHE A 464 -2.40 27.97 -4.32
N LEU A 465 -1.20 27.50 -4.03
CA LEU A 465 -0.01 27.63 -4.87
C LEU A 465 0.54 26.26 -5.30
N PRO A 466 1.38 26.21 -6.35
CA PRO A 466 2.12 24.99 -6.66
C PRO A 466 3.04 24.59 -5.50
N LEU A 467 3.17 23.28 -5.25
CA LEU A 467 4.01 22.81 -4.14
C LEU A 467 5.49 23.15 -4.33
N GLU A 468 5.96 23.30 -5.58
CA GLU A 468 7.31 23.82 -5.87
C GLU A 468 7.56 25.26 -5.39
N SER A 469 6.50 26.02 -5.08
CA SER A 469 6.64 27.40 -4.62
C SER A 469 7.06 27.47 -3.15
N ARG A 470 6.95 26.37 -2.41
CA ARG A 470 7.35 26.30 -1.01
C ARG A 470 8.87 26.42 -0.88
N HIS A 471 9.31 27.15 0.14
CA HIS A 471 10.74 27.38 0.40
C HIS A 471 11.49 26.14 0.91
N ASP A 472 10.78 25.11 1.34
CA ASP A 472 11.29 23.82 1.84
C ASP A 472 11.18 22.69 0.81
N VAL A 473 10.90 23.02 -0.46
CA VAL A 473 10.84 22.08 -1.58
C VAL A 473 11.89 22.48 -2.62
N LEU A 474 12.88 21.63 -2.85
CA LEU A 474 13.83 21.77 -3.95
C LEU A 474 13.33 21.04 -5.18
N VAL A 475 13.40 21.70 -6.34
CA VAL A 475 12.94 21.14 -7.62
C VAL A 475 14.13 20.95 -8.56
N PHE A 476 14.24 19.74 -9.10
CA PHE A 476 15.16 19.39 -10.17
C PHE A 476 14.38 18.74 -11.32
N GLN A 477 14.60 19.18 -12.55
CA GLN A 477 13.86 18.65 -13.69
C GLN A 477 14.69 18.61 -14.97
N THR A 478 14.36 17.68 -15.86
CA THR A 478 14.99 17.63 -17.19
C THR A 478 14.55 18.80 -18.06
N GLU A 479 15.25 19.04 -19.16
CA GLU A 479 14.63 19.73 -20.31
C GLU A 479 13.42 18.94 -20.84
N PRO A 480 12.51 19.57 -21.62
CA PRO A 480 11.43 18.83 -22.25
C PRO A 480 12.03 17.67 -23.04
N LEU A 481 11.56 16.46 -22.74
CA LEU A 481 12.17 15.26 -23.27
C LEU A 481 12.12 15.28 -24.80
N ALA A 482 13.25 15.00 -25.45
CA ALA A 482 13.32 14.92 -26.92
C ALA A 482 12.74 13.61 -27.47
N LYS A 483 12.67 12.57 -26.63
CA LYS A 483 12.13 11.24 -26.91
C LYS A 483 11.26 10.79 -25.75
N ASP A 484 10.41 9.81 -25.98
CA ASP A 484 9.67 9.19 -24.87
C ASP A 484 10.67 8.48 -23.94
N PHE A 485 10.40 8.44 -22.64
CA PHE A 485 11.18 7.71 -21.65
C PHE A 485 10.27 6.74 -20.91
N LYS A 486 10.55 5.44 -21.00
CA LYS A 486 9.78 4.41 -20.31
C LYS A 486 10.52 3.96 -19.06
N LEU A 487 9.89 4.13 -17.90
CA LEU A 487 10.37 3.66 -16.61
C LEU A 487 9.54 2.47 -16.16
N VAL A 488 10.18 1.38 -15.75
CA VAL A 488 9.53 0.23 -15.11
C VAL A 488 10.46 -0.36 -14.05
N GLY A 489 10.04 -0.27 -12.78
CA GLY A 489 10.83 -0.75 -11.64
C GLY A 489 10.87 0.27 -10.51
N HIS A 490 11.90 0.19 -9.66
CA HIS A 490 12.10 1.05 -8.49
C HIS A 490 13.05 2.20 -8.80
N PRO A 491 12.55 3.44 -8.92
CA PRO A 491 13.42 4.60 -8.92
C PRO A 491 14.02 4.81 -7.53
N ALA A 492 15.20 5.40 -7.49
CA ALA A 492 15.86 5.74 -6.24
C ALA A 492 16.60 7.06 -6.37
N VAL A 493 16.85 7.73 -5.25
CA VAL A 493 17.66 8.95 -5.20
C VAL A 493 18.83 8.73 -4.27
N GLU A 494 20.03 9.06 -4.74
CA GLU A 494 21.24 9.13 -3.93
C GLU A 494 21.58 10.59 -3.71
N LEU A 495 21.48 11.04 -2.46
CA LEU A 495 21.71 12.42 -2.06
C LEU A 495 22.96 12.50 -1.18
N TRP A 496 23.95 13.26 -1.65
CA TRP A 496 25.01 13.76 -0.78
C TRP A 496 24.47 14.97 -0.04
N VAL A 497 24.38 14.87 1.28
CA VAL A 497 23.72 15.88 2.12
C VAL A 497 24.53 16.21 3.35
N CYS A 498 24.35 17.42 3.89
CA CYS A 498 24.64 17.70 5.29
C CYS A 498 23.46 18.41 5.94
N SER A 499 23.39 18.35 7.26
CA SER A 499 22.35 18.97 8.08
C SER A 499 23.00 19.60 9.31
N ASP A 500 22.45 20.71 9.81
CA ASP A 500 22.82 21.24 11.13
C ASP A 500 22.17 20.45 12.29
N ALA A 501 21.27 19.51 11.99
CA ALA A 501 20.58 18.64 12.92
C ALA A 501 21.17 17.22 12.98
N PRO A 502 21.08 16.53 14.13
CA PRO A 502 21.54 15.15 14.29
C PRO A 502 20.64 14.09 13.62
N ASP A 503 19.43 14.47 13.22
CA ASP A 503 18.51 13.62 12.45
C ASP A 503 17.56 14.51 11.65
N CYS A 504 17.03 13.97 10.55
CA CYS A 504 16.02 14.58 9.71
C CYS A 504 15.45 13.54 8.75
N ASP A 505 14.33 13.86 8.12
CA ASP A 505 13.81 13.05 7.03
C ASP A 505 14.17 13.70 5.69
N PHE A 506 14.38 12.88 4.66
CA PHE A 506 14.47 13.32 3.27
C PHE A 506 13.40 12.58 2.47
N VAL A 507 12.57 13.35 1.75
CA VAL A 507 11.49 12.86 0.90
C VAL A 507 11.82 13.18 -0.54
N ALA A 508 11.66 12.20 -1.41
CA ALA A 508 11.78 12.36 -2.86
C ALA A 508 10.42 12.11 -3.52
N LYS A 509 9.96 13.00 -4.40
CA LYS A 509 8.74 12.84 -5.19
C LYS A 509 9.09 12.87 -6.68
N LEU A 510 8.70 11.82 -7.42
CA LEU A 510 8.92 11.70 -8.85
C LEU A 510 7.63 12.14 -9.57
N VAL A 511 7.80 13.04 -10.53
CA VAL A 511 6.70 13.75 -11.17
C VAL A 511 6.83 13.66 -12.70
N ASP A 512 5.73 13.32 -13.36
CA ASP A 512 5.56 13.47 -14.81
C ASP A 512 4.92 14.83 -15.09
N LEU A 513 5.73 15.79 -15.57
CA LEU A 513 5.31 17.17 -15.78
C LEU A 513 4.90 17.40 -17.23
N TYR A 514 3.59 17.58 -17.42
CA TYR A 514 2.98 17.95 -18.69
C TYR A 514 3.23 19.43 -19.02
N GLN A 515 3.30 19.74 -20.31
CA GLN A 515 3.41 21.12 -20.79
C GLN A 515 2.12 21.92 -20.51
N PRO A 516 2.22 23.26 -20.43
CA PRO A 516 1.06 24.14 -20.41
C PRO A 516 0.03 23.81 -21.51
N SER A 517 -1.23 23.74 -21.12
CA SER A 517 -2.37 23.47 -22.00
C SER A 517 -3.52 24.46 -21.75
N GLU A 518 -4.59 24.38 -22.54
CA GLU A 518 -5.79 25.22 -22.34
C GLU A 518 -6.45 24.94 -20.99
N ASP A 519 -6.55 23.67 -20.60
CA ASP A 519 -7.14 23.26 -19.32
C ASP A 519 -6.22 23.55 -18.14
N HIS A 520 -4.90 23.49 -18.36
CA HIS A 520 -3.87 23.70 -17.33
C HIS A 520 -2.77 24.64 -17.83
N PRO A 521 -2.97 25.97 -17.75
CA PRO A 521 -2.04 26.96 -18.30
C PRO A 521 -0.65 26.98 -17.64
N GLN A 522 -0.47 26.33 -16.49
CA GLN A 522 0.81 26.17 -15.80
C GLN A 522 1.48 24.81 -16.08
N GLY A 523 0.82 23.94 -16.86
CA GLY A 523 1.15 22.52 -16.94
C GLY A 523 0.41 21.72 -15.86
N PHE A 524 0.61 20.39 -15.88
CA PHE A 524 0.02 19.46 -14.92
C PHE A 524 1.10 18.51 -14.41
N ALA A 525 1.32 18.49 -13.10
CA ALA A 525 2.42 17.80 -12.45
C ALA A 525 1.94 16.51 -11.78
N VAL A 526 1.91 15.40 -12.52
CA VAL A 526 1.41 14.13 -11.97
C VAL A 526 2.44 13.52 -11.04
N GLY A 527 2.13 13.42 -9.75
CA GLY A 527 2.93 12.62 -8.82
C GLY A 527 2.82 11.13 -9.19
N VAL A 528 3.94 10.52 -9.59
CA VAL A 528 3.97 9.10 -10.04
C VAL A 528 4.63 8.17 -9.04
N SER A 529 5.52 8.67 -8.18
CA SER A 529 6.12 7.90 -7.08
C SER A 529 6.65 8.82 -5.97
N GLU A 530 6.80 8.28 -4.77
CA GLU A 530 7.39 8.95 -3.60
C GLU A 530 8.22 7.95 -2.81
N GLY A 531 9.30 8.42 -2.19
CA GLY A 531 10.05 7.71 -1.16
C GLY A 531 10.42 8.65 0.00
N ILE A 532 10.66 8.08 1.17
CA ILE A 532 11.17 8.78 2.35
C ILE A 532 12.33 7.99 2.94
N GLN A 533 13.32 8.68 3.50
CA GLN A 533 14.36 8.09 4.31
C GLN A 533 14.61 8.96 5.54
N ARG A 534 14.42 8.39 6.72
CA ARG A 534 14.82 8.98 8.00
C ARG A 534 16.33 8.78 8.19
N ALA A 535 17.07 9.86 8.39
CA ALA A 535 18.51 9.86 8.29
C ALA A 535 19.20 8.99 9.34
N LYS A 536 18.64 8.88 10.55
CA LYS A 536 19.18 7.97 11.58
C LYS A 536 19.14 6.50 11.15
N PHE A 537 18.28 6.13 10.20
CA PHE A 537 18.16 4.77 9.67
C PHE A 537 18.79 4.58 8.28
N ARG A 538 19.60 5.55 7.81
CA ARG A 538 20.20 5.55 6.46
C ARG A 538 21.04 4.31 6.11
N ASN A 539 21.62 3.66 7.12
CA ASN A 539 22.51 2.51 6.95
C ASN A 539 21.84 1.18 7.32
N ASP A 540 21.05 1.17 8.40
CA ASP A 540 20.39 -0.03 8.93
C ASP A 540 19.16 0.36 9.76
N ASN A 541 17.97 -0.14 9.38
CA ASN A 541 16.72 0.05 10.12
C ASN A 541 16.71 -0.64 11.49
N ARG A 542 17.67 -1.53 11.77
CA ARG A 542 17.83 -2.21 13.07
C ARG A 542 18.67 -1.39 14.06
N ARG A 543 19.47 -0.43 13.57
CA ARG A 543 20.47 0.29 14.36
C ARG A 543 20.52 1.77 13.97
N PRO A 544 19.86 2.65 14.75
CA PRO A 544 19.89 4.07 14.43
C PRO A 544 21.30 4.64 14.66
N GLU A 545 21.79 5.39 13.69
CA GLU A 545 23.06 6.11 13.71
C GLU A 545 22.77 7.58 13.44
N LEU A 546 23.00 8.48 14.40
CA LEU A 546 22.76 9.91 14.17
C LEU A 546 23.68 10.47 13.08
N MET A 547 23.27 11.59 12.48
CA MET A 547 24.14 12.40 11.64
C MET A 547 25.07 13.25 12.51
N ASP A 548 26.30 13.47 12.05
CA ASP A 548 27.19 14.46 12.63
C ASP A 548 26.87 15.84 12.03
N PRO A 549 26.40 16.83 12.84
CA PRO A 549 26.00 18.12 12.31
C PRO A 549 27.08 18.82 11.49
N GLY A 550 26.75 19.17 10.25
CA GLY A 550 27.65 19.80 9.29
C GLY A 550 28.55 18.84 8.49
N GLU A 551 28.58 17.54 8.84
CA GLU A 551 29.29 16.55 8.03
C GLU A 551 28.44 16.08 6.85
N VAL A 552 29.12 15.83 5.72
CA VAL A 552 28.47 15.34 4.50
C VAL A 552 28.35 13.83 4.57
N CYS A 553 27.15 13.30 4.34
CA CYS A 553 26.91 11.86 4.20
C CYS A 553 26.05 11.56 2.98
N LEU A 554 26.04 10.29 2.57
CA LEU A 554 25.16 9.78 1.54
C LEU A 554 23.85 9.29 2.17
N ILE A 555 22.72 9.74 1.64
CA ILE A 555 21.38 9.23 1.93
C ILE A 555 20.82 8.62 0.66
N ARG A 556 20.39 7.36 0.73
CA ARG A 556 19.67 6.69 -0.35
C ARG A 556 18.19 6.65 -0.01
N ILE A 557 17.35 7.17 -0.90
CA ILE A 557 15.90 7.16 -0.80
C ILE A 557 15.38 6.20 -1.87
N GLU A 558 14.93 5.03 -1.47
CA GLU A 558 14.19 4.13 -2.36
C GLU A 558 12.78 4.70 -2.57
N MET A 559 12.35 4.77 -3.81
CA MET A 559 11.01 5.20 -4.17
C MET A 559 10.17 4.00 -4.58
N ARG A 560 8.86 4.16 -4.48
CA ARG A 560 7.91 3.09 -4.78
C ARG A 560 8.01 2.66 -6.25
N PRO A 561 7.87 1.35 -6.55
CA PRO A 561 7.89 0.87 -7.90
C PRO A 561 6.71 1.41 -8.70
N LEU A 562 6.97 1.64 -9.98
CA LEU A 562 5.93 2.00 -10.93
C LEU A 562 6.30 1.54 -12.34
N ALA A 563 5.33 1.66 -13.23
CA ALA A 563 5.55 1.69 -14.66
C ALA A 563 4.94 2.98 -15.23
N ASN A 564 5.75 3.87 -15.81
CA ASN A 564 5.28 5.11 -16.44
C ASN A 564 6.02 5.44 -17.73
N LEU A 565 5.29 5.93 -18.72
CA LEU A 565 5.78 6.47 -19.97
C LEU A 565 5.75 8.01 -19.91
N PHE A 566 6.91 8.61 -19.67
CA PHE A 566 7.10 10.04 -19.79
C PHE A 566 7.19 10.41 -21.28
N LYS A 567 6.21 11.13 -21.80
CA LYS A 567 6.14 11.43 -23.23
C LYS A 567 7.12 12.52 -23.65
N ARG A 568 7.56 12.48 -24.90
CA ARG A 568 8.28 13.58 -25.55
C ARG A 568 7.55 14.90 -25.31
N GLY A 569 8.28 15.91 -24.86
CA GLY A 569 7.75 17.21 -24.47
C GLY A 569 7.41 17.32 -22.99
N HIS A 570 7.17 16.22 -22.27
CA HIS A 570 7.07 16.26 -20.80
C HIS A 570 8.44 16.50 -20.17
N ARG A 571 8.48 16.68 -18.86
CA ARG A 571 9.73 16.66 -18.08
C ARG A 571 9.66 15.57 -17.03
N ILE A 572 10.80 14.93 -16.77
CA ILE A 572 10.99 14.15 -15.54
C ILE A 572 11.37 15.17 -14.47
N ARG A 573 10.56 15.30 -13.42
CA ARG A 573 10.78 16.20 -12.30
C ARG A 573 10.94 15.42 -11.00
N LEU A 574 11.89 15.87 -10.18
CA LEU A 574 12.20 15.37 -8.85
C LEU A 574 12.04 16.52 -7.86
N ASP A 575 11.15 16.35 -6.91
CA ASP A 575 11.03 17.25 -5.76
C ASP A 575 11.67 16.63 -4.54
N ILE A 576 12.45 17.41 -3.80
CA ILE A 576 13.10 17.01 -2.56
C ILE A 576 12.65 17.92 -1.43
N THR A 577 12.18 17.33 -0.34
CA THR A 577 11.78 18.04 0.90
C THR A 577 12.12 17.19 2.12
N SER A 578 11.77 17.65 3.32
CA SER A 578 12.04 16.96 4.59
C SER A 578 10.79 16.51 5.35
N SER A 579 9.63 16.54 4.68
CA SER A 579 8.37 16.08 5.28
C SER A 579 7.33 15.74 4.21
N SER A 580 6.43 14.83 4.53
CA SER A 580 5.22 14.54 3.75
C SER A 580 4.11 14.28 4.76
N TRP A 581 3.48 15.35 5.24
CA TRP A 581 2.47 15.29 6.30
C TRP A 581 1.03 15.31 5.74
N PRO A 582 0.08 14.51 6.27
CA PRO A 582 0.19 13.53 7.34
C PRO A 582 0.30 12.09 6.79
N HIS A 583 1.10 11.86 5.74
CA HIS A 583 1.48 10.49 5.38
C HIS A 583 2.44 9.96 6.44
N PHE A 584 3.55 10.67 6.67
CA PHE A 584 4.57 10.30 7.64
C PHE A 584 4.56 11.22 8.85
N ASP A 585 5.00 10.70 10.01
CA ASP A 585 5.25 11.53 11.19
C ASP A 585 6.33 12.59 10.93
N ILE A 586 6.25 13.71 11.65
CA ILE A 586 7.18 14.84 11.44
C ILE A 586 8.43 14.60 12.27
N ASN A 587 9.59 14.41 11.61
CA ASN A 587 10.87 14.38 12.32
C ASN A 587 11.09 15.69 13.11
N THR A 588 11.44 15.57 14.38
CA THR A 588 11.64 16.72 15.28
C THR A 588 13.02 17.38 15.15
N HIS A 589 13.91 16.76 14.38
CA HIS A 589 15.30 17.13 14.16
C HIS A 589 16.19 17.05 15.42
N THR A 590 15.81 16.25 16.42
CA THR A 590 16.57 16.08 17.67
C THR A 590 17.31 14.75 17.76
N GLY A 591 16.98 13.78 16.90
CA GLY A 591 17.47 12.40 16.95
C GLY A 591 16.67 11.46 17.86
N ARG A 592 15.63 11.95 18.54
CA ARG A 592 14.71 11.11 19.33
C ARG A 592 13.64 10.48 18.43
N ASN A 593 12.86 9.54 18.96
CA ASN A 593 11.66 9.05 18.29
C ASN A 593 10.65 10.22 18.20
N PRO A 594 10.25 10.67 16.99
CA PRO A 594 9.37 11.85 16.86
C PRO A 594 7.98 11.66 17.48
N SER A 595 7.53 10.41 17.60
CA SER A 595 6.25 10.06 18.23
C SER A 595 6.25 10.26 19.76
N GLU A 596 7.41 10.44 20.39
CA GLU A 596 7.55 10.67 21.83
C GLU A 596 8.29 11.98 22.18
N ASP A 597 8.75 12.72 21.17
CA ASP A 597 9.56 13.92 21.38
C ASP A 597 8.71 15.20 21.38
N PRO A 598 8.62 15.91 22.52
CA PRO A 598 7.87 17.16 22.59
C PRO A 598 8.65 18.36 22.02
N GLU A 599 9.95 18.20 21.76
CA GLU A 599 10.80 19.25 21.22
C GLU A 599 10.70 19.28 19.70
N ARG A 600 10.75 20.48 19.10
CA ARG A 600 10.84 20.65 17.65
C ARG A 600 11.95 21.65 17.36
N ARG A 601 12.86 21.29 16.47
CA ARG A 601 13.97 22.14 16.05
C ARG A 601 13.87 22.44 14.57
N VAL A 602 14.08 23.70 14.20
CA VAL A 602 14.30 24.08 12.80
C VAL A 602 15.68 23.60 12.37
N ALA A 603 15.76 22.99 11.18
CA ALA A 603 17.02 22.51 10.61
C ALA A 603 17.31 23.13 9.24
N HIS A 604 18.58 23.17 8.88
CA HIS A 604 19.06 23.61 7.57
C HIS A 604 19.77 22.45 6.91
N HIS A 605 19.34 22.14 5.69
CA HIS A 605 19.84 21.02 4.92
C HIS A 605 20.51 21.54 3.65
N THR A 606 21.62 20.92 3.28
CA THR A 606 22.34 21.22 2.04
C THR A 606 22.45 19.96 1.22
N ILE A 607 22.03 20.01 -0.05
CA ILE A 607 22.21 18.93 -1.03
C ILE A 607 23.36 19.32 -1.95
N PHE A 608 24.36 18.45 -2.03
CA PHE A 608 25.53 18.62 -2.86
C PHE A 608 25.28 18.02 -4.25
N HIS A 609 25.75 18.73 -5.27
CA HIS A 609 25.67 18.31 -6.67
C HIS A 609 26.94 18.72 -7.42
N GLU A 610 28.06 18.76 -6.71
CA GLU A 610 29.39 19.01 -7.25
C GLU A 610 30.04 17.72 -7.76
N LYS A 611 31.13 17.87 -8.50
CA LYS A 611 31.85 16.78 -9.16
C LYS A 611 32.18 15.58 -8.25
N ASN A 612 32.54 15.81 -6.98
CA ASN A 612 32.93 14.76 -6.04
C ASN A 612 31.80 14.32 -5.09
N ALA A 613 30.63 14.97 -5.17
CA ALA A 613 29.44 14.69 -4.37
C ALA A 613 28.20 14.91 -5.25
N ALA A 614 28.12 14.11 -6.33
CA ALA A 614 27.12 14.28 -7.38
C ALA A 614 25.83 13.52 -7.05
N SER A 615 24.93 14.16 -6.31
CA SER A 615 23.59 13.61 -6.06
C SER A 615 22.88 13.26 -7.37
N ARG A 616 22.12 12.16 -7.40
CA ARG A 616 21.53 11.62 -8.62
C ARG A 616 20.22 10.87 -8.39
N LEU A 617 19.36 10.95 -9.38
CA LEU A 617 18.17 10.13 -9.56
C LEU A 617 18.52 8.92 -10.42
N LEU A 618 18.19 7.74 -9.93
CA LEU A 618 18.42 6.44 -10.56
C LEU A 618 17.08 5.95 -11.13
N LEU A 619 17.02 5.73 -12.44
CA LEU A 619 15.79 5.34 -13.14
C LEU A 619 15.98 4.00 -13.85
N PRO A 620 15.22 2.94 -13.48
CA PRO A 620 15.19 1.69 -14.23
C PRO A 620 14.31 1.88 -15.48
N GLY A 621 14.91 2.39 -16.55
CA GLY A 621 14.17 2.83 -17.72
C GLY A 621 15.05 3.50 -18.77
N GLY A 622 14.52 3.59 -19.99
CA GLY A 622 15.27 4.08 -21.13
C GLY A 622 14.44 4.91 -22.10
N TYR A 623 15.16 5.66 -22.94
CA TYR A 623 14.57 6.43 -24.04
C TYR A 623 14.13 5.51 -25.18
N ILE A 624 12.91 5.71 -25.70
CA ILE A 624 12.32 4.90 -26.78
C ILE A 624 11.86 5.73 -27.99
#